data_AF-A0A4U0XTH4-F1
#
_entry.id   AF-A0A4U0XTH4-F1
#
_cell.length_a   1.000
_cell.length_b   1.000
_cell.length_c   1.000
_cell.angle_alpha   90.00
_cell.angle_beta   90.00
_cell.angle_gamma   90.00
#
_symmetry.space_group_name_H-M   'P 1'
#
loop_
_entity.id
_entity.type
_entity.pdbx_description
1 polymer ?
#
loop_
_entity_poly.entity_id
_entity_poly.type
_entity_poly.pdbx_seq_one_letter_code
_entity_poly.pdbx_strand_id
1 'polypeptide(L)'
;MASVDYSSRAGYPGWHGSWPGPPLRRTSSDEYRLSQMGIGHQVGEAAYGPGALQARAATYPQRRPSNRDEFDGPSQLLDKPGADAGYETKEEELPQLPVTLYAQEQDEILSKVNDRLSLCAFTFVAKFQFPVPIEPDKRPVRVPGDREWSEWVYLLKRLATKRRIPARVLYNGQIKQLITILENSLEMRHAAKHQSRPLKDDRNILQLISSGLQVAKILKDAPAMQYLDDLYVQTERLIQGRRVPLPASSYPAAPV
;
A
#
# COMPACT_ATOMS: atom_id res chain seq x y z
N MET A 1 51.23 -21.82 -15.30
CA MET A 1 50.85 -22.92 -14.38
C MET A 1 50.54 -22.31 -13.02
N ALA A 2 49.64 -22.97 -12.29
CA ALA A 2 48.70 -22.43 -11.31
C ALA A 2 49.23 -22.06 -9.91
N SER A 3 48.26 -21.62 -9.08
CA SER A 3 48.19 -21.62 -7.59
C SER A 3 48.58 -20.30 -6.94
N VAL A 4 47.65 -19.47 -6.45
CA VAL A 4 46.79 -19.57 -5.23
C VAL A 4 47.60 -19.91 -3.97
N ASP A 5 47.84 -18.88 -3.16
CA ASP A 5 48.17 -19.02 -1.74
C ASP A 5 47.15 -18.27 -0.89
N TYR A 6 46.48 -19.01 -0.01
CA TYR A 6 45.58 -18.51 1.02
C TYR A 6 46.10 -19.04 2.36
N SER A 7 46.49 -18.13 3.24
CA SER A 7 46.77 -18.35 4.66
C SER A 7 46.76 -16.97 5.33
N SER A 8 46.33 -16.75 6.57
CA SER A 8 45.75 -17.60 7.59
C SER A 8 45.24 -16.66 8.70
N ARG A 9 44.04 -16.93 9.22
CA ARG A 9 43.71 -16.99 10.66
C ARG A 9 43.88 -15.74 11.55
N ALA A 10 42.75 -15.29 12.12
CA ALA A 10 42.67 -14.74 13.48
C ALA A 10 41.45 -15.35 14.19
N GLY A 11 41.69 -16.11 15.28
CA GLY A 11 40.70 -16.56 16.28
C GLY A 11 40.48 -15.48 17.34
N TYR A 12 39.43 -15.46 18.16
CA TYR A 12 38.90 -16.40 19.17
C TYR A 12 37.54 -15.83 19.68
N PRO A 13 36.87 -16.33 20.76
CA PRO A 13 36.40 -17.66 21.18
C PRO A 13 34.84 -17.69 21.21
N GLY A 14 34.12 -18.81 21.17
CA GLY A 14 34.09 -19.90 22.15
C GLY A 14 33.00 -19.68 23.21
N TRP A 15 31.74 -20.02 22.91
CA TRP A 15 30.72 -20.36 23.92
C TRP A 15 30.00 -21.63 23.47
N HIS A 16 30.44 -22.76 24.02
CA HIS A 16 29.68 -24.00 24.08
C HIS A 16 28.90 -24.03 25.40
N GLY A 17 27.63 -24.40 25.33
CA GLY A 17 26.75 -24.58 26.49
C GLY A 17 25.38 -25.08 26.06
N SER A 18 25.26 -26.40 25.93
CA SER A 18 24.10 -27.16 25.48
C SER A 18 22.90 -27.09 26.45
N TRP A 19 21.68 -27.05 25.92
CA TRP A 19 20.50 -27.64 26.56
C TRP A 19 19.61 -28.35 25.51
N PRO A 20 18.99 -29.50 25.87
CA PRO A 20 18.47 -30.49 24.94
C PRO A 20 17.01 -30.23 24.56
N GLY A 21 16.61 -30.70 23.36
CA GLY A 21 15.22 -30.63 22.89
C GLY A 21 14.29 -31.65 23.56
N PRO A 22 13.06 -31.76 23.05
CA PRO A 22 12.59 -33.07 22.59
C PRO A 22 12.11 -33.05 21.13
N PRO A 23 12.04 -34.23 20.48
CA PRO A 23 12.23 -34.33 19.03
C PRO A 23 10.96 -34.72 18.23
N LEU A 24 11.07 -34.52 16.91
CA LEU A 24 10.58 -35.35 15.80
C LEU A 24 9.12 -35.29 15.28
N ARG A 25 9.11 -35.14 13.94
CA ARG A 25 8.36 -35.88 12.89
C ARG A 25 6.90 -35.54 12.57
N ARG A 26 6.70 -35.26 11.27
CA ARG A 26 5.46 -35.41 10.49
C ARG A 26 4.89 -36.84 10.57
N THR A 27 3.56 -36.99 10.57
CA THR A 27 2.81 -37.88 9.64
C THR A 27 1.33 -37.47 9.47
N SER A 28 0.81 -37.80 8.28
CA SER A 28 -0.57 -37.94 7.80
C SER A 28 -1.71 -38.23 8.80
N SER A 29 -2.83 -37.51 8.65
CA SER A 29 -4.20 -38.07 8.72
C SER A 29 -5.27 -37.02 8.40
N ASP A 30 -5.67 -36.98 7.12
CA ASP A 30 -6.87 -36.29 6.59
C ASP A 30 -8.13 -37.18 6.63
N GLU A 31 -8.12 -38.32 7.32
CA GLU A 31 -9.17 -39.35 7.20
C GLU A 31 -10.02 -39.57 8.46
N TYR A 32 -10.58 -38.51 9.06
CA TYR A 32 -11.61 -38.69 10.11
C TYR A 32 -12.81 -37.73 9.99
N ARG A 33 -13.05 -37.17 8.80
CA ARG A 33 -14.18 -36.25 8.56
C ARG A 33 -15.30 -36.77 7.67
N LEU A 34 -15.28 -38.05 7.26
CA LEU A 34 -16.29 -38.56 6.32
C LEU A 34 -16.94 -39.92 6.69
N SER A 35 -16.80 -40.41 7.92
CA SER A 35 -17.42 -41.70 8.29
C SER A 35 -17.89 -41.73 9.75
N GLN A 36 -19.01 -41.06 10.03
CA GLN A 36 -20.01 -41.55 10.99
C GLN A 36 -21.32 -40.75 10.84
N MET A 37 -22.00 -40.94 9.70
CA MET A 37 -23.46 -41.01 9.73
C MET A 37 -23.83 -42.26 10.52
N GLY A 38 -24.76 -42.16 11.49
CA GLY A 38 -25.21 -43.35 12.21
C GLY A 38 -26.08 -43.04 13.43
N ILE A 39 -27.37 -42.80 13.18
CA ILE A 39 -28.54 -43.29 13.93
C ILE A 39 -28.27 -43.70 15.39
N GLY A 40 -28.64 -42.82 16.33
CA GLY A 40 -28.67 -43.12 17.77
C GLY A 40 -29.99 -43.78 18.17
N HIS A 41 -29.93 -45.08 18.40
CA HIS A 41 -30.96 -45.89 19.05
C HIS A 41 -31.11 -45.49 20.53
N GLN A 42 -32.36 -45.34 20.97
CA GLN A 42 -32.76 -44.96 22.31
C GLN A 42 -33.09 -46.24 23.10
N VAL A 43 -32.34 -46.55 24.16
CA VAL A 43 -32.72 -47.51 25.21
C VAL A 43 -32.19 -46.96 26.54
N GLY A 44 -33.07 -46.83 27.52
CA GLY A 44 -32.80 -46.12 28.77
C GLY A 44 -32.45 -47.01 29.96
N GLU A 45 -32.29 -46.36 31.11
CA GLU A 45 -32.74 -46.89 32.40
C GLU A 45 -32.77 -45.77 33.44
N ALA A 46 -33.82 -45.77 34.24
CA ALA A 46 -34.08 -44.82 35.31
C ALA A 46 -33.63 -45.42 36.65
N ALA A 47 -32.99 -44.61 37.50
CA ALA A 47 -32.86 -44.88 38.93
C ALA A 47 -32.96 -43.57 39.72
N TYR A 48 -33.95 -43.51 40.59
CA TYR A 48 -34.23 -42.42 41.54
C TYR A 48 -33.31 -42.50 42.77
N GLY A 49 -32.90 -41.34 43.29
CA GLY A 49 -32.29 -41.22 44.62
C GLY A 49 -31.81 -39.79 44.92
N PRO A 50 -32.38 -39.08 45.92
CA PRO A 50 -32.08 -37.68 46.20
C PRO A 50 -30.92 -37.56 47.21
N GLY A 51 -29.89 -36.79 46.88
CA GLY A 51 -28.75 -36.58 47.76
C GLY A 51 -28.01 -35.29 47.44
N ALA A 52 -28.08 -34.35 48.38
CA ALA A 52 -27.55 -33.00 48.28
C ALA A 52 -26.04 -32.94 48.03
N LEU A 53 -25.63 -32.08 47.08
CA LEU A 53 -24.34 -31.40 47.13
C LEU A 53 -24.52 -29.94 46.75
N GLN A 54 -24.47 -29.12 47.80
CA GLN A 54 -24.25 -27.69 47.73
C GLN A 54 -22.84 -27.41 47.22
N ALA A 55 -22.67 -26.25 46.58
CA ALA A 55 -21.40 -25.66 46.12
C ALA A 55 -20.78 -26.27 44.86
N ARG A 56 -21.12 -25.66 43.72
CA ARG A 56 -20.25 -24.64 43.12
C ARG A 56 -20.99 -24.00 41.96
N ALA A 57 -21.36 -22.73 42.14
CA ALA A 57 -21.66 -21.85 41.03
C ALA A 57 -20.43 -21.84 40.12
N ALA A 58 -20.43 -22.70 39.11
CA ALA A 58 -19.52 -22.58 37.99
C ALA A 58 -19.94 -21.29 37.29
N THR A 59 -19.28 -20.20 37.69
CA THR A 59 -19.29 -18.94 36.99
C THR A 59 -18.67 -19.22 35.62
N TYR A 60 -19.48 -19.72 34.69
CA TYR A 60 -19.10 -19.76 33.29
C TYR A 60 -18.71 -18.33 32.94
N PRO A 61 -17.49 -18.06 32.42
CA PRO A 61 -17.17 -16.76 31.89
C PRO A 61 -18.16 -16.53 30.76
N GLN A 62 -19.17 -15.71 31.02
CA GLN A 62 -20.19 -15.33 30.07
C GLN A 62 -19.42 -14.77 28.88
N ARG A 63 -19.36 -15.56 27.80
CA ARG A 63 -18.69 -15.16 26.57
C ARG A 63 -19.36 -13.86 26.16
N ARG A 64 -18.62 -12.75 26.22
CA ARG A 64 -19.06 -11.47 25.66
C ARG A 64 -19.56 -11.77 24.24
N PRO A 65 -20.80 -11.40 23.88
CA PRO A 65 -21.29 -11.62 22.53
C PRO A 65 -20.33 -10.91 21.58
N SER A 66 -19.61 -11.70 20.79
CA SER A 66 -18.44 -11.28 20.00
C SER A 66 -18.75 -10.30 18.86
N ASN A 67 -20.00 -9.80 18.79
CA ASN A 67 -20.50 -8.89 17.75
C ASN A 67 -21.00 -7.55 18.31
N ARG A 68 -20.80 -7.24 19.59
CA ARG A 68 -21.14 -5.91 20.12
C ARG A 68 -20.03 -4.95 19.71
N ASP A 69 -20.36 -3.96 18.88
CA ASP A 69 -19.42 -2.95 18.44
C ASP A 69 -18.93 -2.16 19.67
N GLU A 70 -17.63 -1.86 19.73
CA GLU A 70 -17.05 -1.06 20.80
C GLU A 70 -17.61 0.38 20.77
N PHE A 71 -18.12 0.81 19.61
CA PHE A 71 -18.86 2.07 19.46
C PHE A 71 -20.30 2.01 19.99
N ASP A 72 -20.85 0.81 20.29
CA ASP A 72 -22.16 0.62 20.95
C ASP A 72 -22.05 0.65 22.50
N GLY A 73 -20.88 1.02 23.03
CA GLY A 73 -20.63 1.24 24.45
C GLY A 73 -20.92 2.68 24.89
N PRO A 74 -20.78 2.99 26.19
CA PRO A 74 -20.80 4.38 26.66
C PRO A 74 -19.73 5.20 25.93
N SER A 75 -20.13 6.24 25.21
CA SER A 75 -19.23 7.11 24.46
C SER A 75 -19.16 8.50 25.11
N GLN A 76 -17.98 9.09 25.08
CA GLN A 76 -17.79 10.50 25.41
C GLN A 76 -17.91 11.31 24.13
N LEU A 77 -18.87 12.22 24.09
CA LEU A 77 -18.93 13.25 23.06
C LEU A 77 -18.09 14.43 23.53
N LEU A 78 -17.27 14.98 22.62
CA LEU A 78 -16.58 16.23 22.86
C LEU A 78 -17.59 17.38 22.75
N ASP A 79 -17.45 18.38 23.62
CA ASP A 79 -18.28 19.59 23.52
C ASP A 79 -18.06 20.23 22.15
N LYS A 80 -19.16 20.63 21.51
CA LYS A 80 -19.08 21.33 20.24
C LYS A 80 -18.29 22.63 20.45
N PRO A 81 -17.34 22.97 19.57
CA PRO A 81 -16.80 24.33 19.56
C PRO A 81 -17.98 25.31 19.47
N GLY A 82 -17.87 26.47 20.15
CA GLY A 82 -18.99 27.36 20.52
C GLY A 82 -19.92 27.78 19.38
N ALA A 83 -21.00 28.51 19.69
CA ALA A 83 -22.12 28.80 18.77
C ALA A 83 -21.74 29.39 17.38
N ASP A 84 -20.58 30.04 17.24
CA ASP A 84 -20.03 30.52 15.95
C ASP A 84 -19.41 29.42 15.08
N ALA A 85 -19.21 28.21 15.60
CA ALA A 85 -18.67 27.05 14.89
C ALA A 85 -19.76 26.05 14.44
N GLY A 86 -21.04 26.45 14.54
CA GLY A 86 -22.19 25.59 14.29
C GLY A 86 -22.59 25.47 12.81
N TYR A 87 -22.01 26.26 11.91
CA TYR A 87 -22.26 26.16 10.48
C TYR A 87 -21.17 25.32 9.82
N GLU A 88 -21.57 24.31 9.05
CA GLU A 88 -20.67 23.67 8.10
C GLU A 88 -20.17 24.75 7.14
N THR A 89 -18.86 24.96 7.10
CA THR A 89 -18.22 25.86 6.13
C THR A 89 -18.66 25.42 4.73
N LYS A 90 -19.30 26.31 3.98
CA LYS A 90 -19.70 26.01 2.62
C LYS A 90 -18.46 25.75 1.78
N GLU A 91 -18.52 24.85 0.81
CA GLU A 91 -17.39 24.57 -0.08
C GLU A 91 -16.86 25.82 -0.79
N GLU A 92 -17.75 26.80 -1.05
CA GLU A 92 -17.44 28.10 -1.64
C GLU A 92 -16.62 29.02 -0.73
N GLU A 93 -16.68 28.82 0.58
CA GLU A 93 -15.91 29.58 1.59
C GLU A 93 -14.50 29.02 1.79
N LEU A 94 -14.19 27.85 1.20
CA LEU A 94 -12.86 27.26 1.29
C LEU A 94 -11.86 28.02 0.42
N PRO A 95 -10.62 28.22 0.91
CA PRO A 95 -9.59 28.86 0.11
C PRO A 95 -9.26 28.01 -1.12
N GLN A 96 -9.23 28.64 -2.29
CA GLN A 96 -8.79 27.97 -3.51
C GLN A 96 -7.29 27.68 -3.43
N LEU A 97 -6.92 26.42 -3.68
CA LEU A 97 -5.53 26.04 -3.75
C LEU A 97 -4.90 26.59 -5.04
N PRO A 98 -3.61 26.96 -5.03
CA PRO A 98 -2.97 27.48 -6.23
C PRO A 98 -2.91 26.46 -7.36
N VAL A 99 -3.31 26.90 -8.55
CA VAL A 99 -3.21 26.18 -9.82
C VAL A 99 -2.37 27.02 -10.77
N THR A 100 -1.08 26.74 -10.86
CA THR A 100 -0.15 27.52 -11.71
C THR A 100 0.28 26.78 -12.98
N LEU A 101 0.08 25.46 -13.01
CA LEU A 101 0.34 24.63 -14.18
C LEU A 101 -0.86 24.64 -15.14
N TYR A 102 -0.58 24.81 -16.43
CA TYR A 102 -1.59 24.72 -17.48
C TYR A 102 -2.00 23.26 -17.73
N ALA A 103 -3.17 23.04 -18.33
CA ALA A 103 -3.69 21.71 -18.64
C ALA A 103 -2.67 20.83 -19.36
N GLN A 104 -2.07 21.36 -20.43
CA GLN A 104 -1.08 20.65 -21.24
C GLN A 104 0.16 20.23 -20.42
N GLU A 105 0.60 21.06 -19.48
CA GLU A 105 1.76 20.76 -18.64
C GLU A 105 1.42 19.70 -17.60
N GLN A 106 0.23 19.76 -17.01
CA GLN A 106 -0.25 18.70 -16.12
C GLN A 106 -0.31 17.37 -16.89
N ASP A 107 -0.87 17.36 -18.10
CA ASP A 107 -0.97 16.16 -18.93
C ASP A 107 0.42 15.62 -19.30
N GLU A 108 1.35 16.48 -19.69
CA GLU A 108 2.73 16.08 -20.01
C GLU A 108 3.45 15.49 -18.79
N ILE A 109 3.38 16.15 -17.63
CA ILE A 109 3.99 15.67 -16.39
C ILE A 109 3.40 14.31 -16.01
N LEU A 110 2.08 14.18 -16.04
CA LEU A 110 1.40 12.94 -15.67
C LEU A 110 1.68 11.81 -16.66
N SER A 111 1.79 12.11 -17.96
CA SER A 111 2.23 11.12 -18.96
C SER A 111 3.64 10.62 -18.64
N LYS A 112 4.59 11.53 -18.37
CA LYS A 112 5.97 11.17 -18.00
C LYS A 112 6.03 10.28 -16.76
N VAL A 113 5.23 10.59 -15.74
CA VAL A 113 5.11 9.75 -14.54
C VAL A 113 4.59 8.36 -14.91
N ASN A 114 3.49 8.27 -15.66
CA ASN A 114 2.89 7.00 -16.06
C ASN A 114 3.82 6.14 -16.90
N ASP A 115 4.52 6.73 -17.86
CA ASP A 115 5.45 6.03 -18.74
C ASP A 115 6.62 5.47 -17.93
N ARG A 116 7.17 6.28 -17.01
CA ARG A 116 8.27 5.86 -16.15
C ARG A 116 7.86 4.75 -15.19
N LEU A 117 6.69 4.86 -14.58
CA LEU A 117 6.18 3.83 -13.66
C LEU A 117 5.83 2.53 -14.40
N SER A 118 5.28 2.62 -15.61
CA SER A 118 4.98 1.45 -16.44
C SER A 118 6.27 0.71 -16.83
N LEU A 119 7.34 1.44 -17.19
CA LEU A 119 8.67 0.86 -17.41
C LEU A 119 9.24 0.19 -16.14
N CYS A 120 9.07 0.83 -14.99
CA CYS A 120 9.51 0.29 -13.70
C CYS A 120 8.80 -1.04 -13.38
N ALA A 121 7.47 -1.08 -13.50
CA ALA A 121 6.67 -2.27 -13.26
C ALA A 121 6.97 -3.39 -14.27
N PHE A 122 7.08 -3.05 -15.56
CA PHE A 122 7.46 -4.01 -16.60
C PHE A 122 8.80 -4.66 -16.29
N THR A 123 9.82 -3.86 -15.98
CA THR A 123 11.17 -4.35 -15.67
C THR A 123 11.17 -5.20 -14.41
N PHE A 124 10.46 -4.78 -13.37
CA PHE A 124 10.31 -5.54 -12.13
C PHE A 124 9.64 -6.91 -12.35
N VAL A 125 8.53 -6.94 -13.09
CA VAL A 125 7.81 -8.18 -13.43
C VAL A 125 8.67 -9.11 -14.27
N ALA A 126 9.37 -8.59 -15.28
CA ALA A 126 10.28 -9.36 -16.11
C ALA A 126 11.49 -9.90 -15.32
N LYS A 127 12.10 -9.07 -14.46
CA LYS A 127 13.27 -9.44 -13.66
C LYS A 127 12.99 -10.63 -12.73
N PHE A 128 11.80 -10.68 -12.13
CA PHE A 128 11.40 -11.74 -11.21
C PHE A 128 10.49 -12.80 -11.83
N GLN A 129 10.23 -12.71 -13.14
CA GLN A 129 9.41 -13.65 -13.91
C GLN A 129 8.03 -13.90 -13.27
N PHE A 130 7.38 -12.82 -12.81
CA PHE A 130 6.04 -12.96 -12.23
C PHE A 130 5.01 -13.32 -13.31
N PRO A 131 4.06 -14.23 -13.02
CA PRO A 131 3.05 -14.62 -13.99
C PRO A 131 2.12 -13.46 -14.31
N VAL A 132 1.97 -13.15 -15.59
CA VAL A 132 1.07 -12.13 -16.11
C VAL A 132 -0.14 -12.83 -16.72
N PRO A 133 -1.36 -12.66 -16.18
CA PRO A 133 -2.57 -13.21 -16.78
C PRO A 133 -2.78 -12.65 -18.18
N ILE A 134 -3.04 -13.56 -19.13
CA ILE A 134 -3.46 -13.21 -20.50
C ILE A 134 -4.97 -13.01 -20.45
N GLU A 135 -5.41 -11.81 -20.82
CA GLU A 135 -6.82 -11.52 -21.03
C GLU A 135 -7.19 -11.91 -22.47
N PRO A 136 -8.35 -12.55 -22.71
CA PRO A 136 -8.70 -13.12 -24.01
C PRO A 136 -8.71 -12.08 -25.15
N ASP A 137 -9.03 -10.82 -24.82
CA ASP A 137 -9.16 -9.74 -25.81
C ASP A 137 -7.90 -8.88 -25.96
N LYS A 138 -6.83 -9.17 -25.21
CA LYS A 138 -5.61 -8.35 -25.18
C LYS A 138 -4.39 -9.10 -25.67
N ARG A 139 -3.55 -8.39 -26.41
CA ARG A 139 -2.25 -8.91 -26.84
C ARG A 139 -1.35 -9.20 -25.61
N PRO A 140 -0.48 -10.21 -25.68
CA PRO A 140 0.54 -10.44 -24.66
C PRO A 140 1.43 -9.21 -24.48
N VAL A 141 1.84 -8.95 -23.24
CA VAL A 141 2.71 -7.82 -22.88
C VAL A 141 4.12 -8.08 -23.43
N ARG A 142 4.60 -7.18 -24.29
CA ARG A 142 5.95 -7.19 -24.89
C ARG A 142 6.72 -5.92 -24.58
N VAL A 143 6.04 -4.79 -24.45
CA VAL A 143 6.62 -3.49 -24.10
C VAL A 143 5.89 -2.89 -22.89
N PRO A 144 6.52 -1.97 -22.13
CA PRO A 144 5.90 -1.34 -20.97
C PRO A 144 4.54 -0.70 -21.25
N GLY A 145 4.38 -0.08 -22.43
CA GLY A 145 3.15 0.59 -22.86
C GLY A 145 2.04 -0.33 -23.38
N ASP A 146 2.23 -1.66 -23.36
CA ASP A 146 1.14 -2.61 -23.67
C ASP A 146 0.07 -2.67 -22.57
N ARG A 147 0.36 -2.05 -21.42
CA ARG A 147 -0.57 -1.88 -20.30
C ARG A 147 -0.49 -0.45 -19.83
N GLU A 148 -1.65 0.13 -19.52
CA GLU A 148 -1.69 1.40 -18.80
C GLU A 148 -1.19 1.22 -17.36
N TRP A 149 -0.73 2.30 -16.73
CA TRP A 149 -0.29 2.27 -15.34
C TRP A 149 -1.38 1.71 -14.40
N SER A 150 -2.66 1.99 -14.68
CA SER A 150 -3.81 1.45 -13.95
C SER A 150 -3.83 -0.08 -13.91
N GLU A 151 -3.52 -0.71 -15.04
CA GLU A 151 -3.46 -2.16 -15.22
C GLU A 151 -2.22 -2.75 -14.55
N TRP A 152 -1.10 -2.04 -14.59
CA TRP A 152 0.11 -2.40 -13.85
C TRP A 152 -0.13 -2.39 -12.34
N VAL A 153 -0.79 -1.36 -11.82
CA VAL A 153 -1.16 -1.30 -10.39
C VAL A 153 -2.08 -2.45 -10.02
N TYR A 154 -3.11 -2.72 -10.83
CA TYR A 154 -4.01 -3.86 -10.59
C TYR A 154 -3.22 -5.18 -10.51
N LEU A 155 -2.31 -5.42 -11.46
CA LEU A 155 -1.46 -6.60 -11.48
C LEU A 155 -0.56 -6.68 -10.24
N LEU A 156 0.16 -5.61 -9.90
CA LEU A 156 1.08 -5.57 -8.76
C LEU A 156 0.34 -5.79 -7.43
N LYS A 157 -0.83 -5.16 -7.25
CA LYS A 157 -1.70 -5.40 -6.08
C LYS A 157 -2.14 -6.87 -6.01
N ARG A 158 -2.52 -7.47 -7.15
CA ARG A 158 -2.94 -8.88 -7.21
C ARG A 158 -1.79 -9.82 -6.88
N LEU A 159 -0.59 -9.56 -7.37
CA LEU A 159 0.61 -10.33 -7.06
C LEU A 159 0.98 -10.20 -5.57
N ALA A 160 0.89 -9.00 -5.00
CA ALA A 160 1.18 -8.74 -3.59
C ALA A 160 0.19 -9.46 -2.66
N THR A 161 -1.11 -9.29 -2.88
CA THR A 161 -2.18 -9.89 -2.05
C THR A 161 -2.20 -11.41 -2.14
N LYS A 162 -1.93 -11.98 -3.32
CA LYS A 162 -1.78 -13.44 -3.52
C LYS A 162 -0.42 -13.98 -3.07
N ARG A 163 0.39 -13.18 -2.36
CA ARG A 163 1.71 -13.56 -1.83
C ARG A 163 2.67 -14.11 -2.90
N ARG A 164 2.56 -13.64 -4.14
CA ARG A 164 3.44 -14.01 -5.25
C ARG A 164 4.75 -13.22 -5.26
N ILE A 165 4.77 -12.03 -4.62
CA ILE A 165 5.96 -11.18 -4.49
C ILE A 165 6.69 -11.54 -3.18
N PRO A 166 7.92 -12.09 -3.21
CA PRO A 166 8.69 -12.36 -2.00
C PRO A 166 9.16 -11.06 -1.35
N ALA A 167 8.99 -10.88 -0.03
CA ALA A 167 9.32 -9.62 0.66
C ALA A 167 10.74 -9.09 0.36
N ARG A 168 11.74 -9.99 0.27
CA ARG A 168 13.15 -9.62 -0.03
C ARG A 168 13.34 -8.82 -1.33
N VAL A 169 12.45 -8.96 -2.30
CA VAL A 169 12.55 -8.25 -3.58
C VAL A 169 12.12 -6.78 -3.45
N LEU A 170 11.36 -6.45 -2.40
CA LEU A 170 10.91 -5.09 -2.10
C LEU A 170 11.87 -4.39 -1.15
N TYR A 171 11.92 -3.06 -1.23
CA TYR A 171 12.68 -2.24 -0.27
C TYR A 171 12.14 -2.48 1.15
N ASN A 172 13.04 -2.80 2.08
CA ASN A 172 12.74 -3.13 3.48
C ASN A 172 11.61 -4.17 3.69
N GLY A 173 11.28 -4.99 2.69
CA GLY A 173 10.17 -5.95 2.79
C GLY A 173 8.78 -5.34 2.92
N GLN A 174 8.57 -4.08 2.55
CA GLN A 174 7.35 -3.31 2.84
C GLN A 174 6.16 -3.64 1.90
N ILE A 175 5.70 -4.90 1.91
CA ILE A 175 4.57 -5.35 1.07
C ILE A 175 3.25 -4.63 1.39
N LYS A 176 2.99 -4.32 2.66
CA LYS A 176 1.78 -3.58 3.08
C LYS A 176 1.80 -2.16 2.53
N GLN A 177 2.95 -1.49 2.63
CA GLN A 177 3.13 -0.14 2.12
C GLN A 177 3.03 -0.10 0.59
N LEU A 178 3.53 -1.14 -0.11
CA LEU A 178 3.41 -1.24 -1.57
C LEU A 178 1.96 -1.07 -2.04
N ILE A 179 1.00 -1.72 -1.38
CA ILE A 179 -0.41 -1.63 -1.79
C ILE A 179 -0.91 -0.18 -1.67
N THR A 180 -0.66 0.45 -0.51
CA THR A 180 -1.07 1.84 -0.25
C THR A 180 -0.44 2.83 -1.23
N ILE A 181 0.86 2.74 -1.49
CA ILE A 181 1.53 3.69 -2.40
C ILE A 181 1.10 3.50 -3.86
N LEU A 182 0.78 2.26 -4.27
CA LEU A 182 0.22 2.00 -5.60
C LEU A 182 -1.15 2.66 -5.73
N GLU A 183 -1.99 2.61 -4.70
CA GLU A 183 -3.29 3.29 -4.70
C GLU A 183 -3.15 4.82 -4.73
N ASN A 184 -2.23 5.37 -3.94
CA ASN A 184 -1.96 6.82 -3.96
C ASN A 184 -1.40 7.29 -5.31
N SER A 185 -0.72 6.40 -6.04
CA SER A 185 -0.31 6.69 -7.41
C SER A 185 -1.46 6.58 -8.42
N LEU A 186 -2.63 6.02 -8.07
CA LEU A 186 -3.76 5.85 -9.00
C LEU A 186 -4.77 7.00 -9.03
N GLU A 187 -4.64 8.02 -8.18
CA GLU A 187 -5.52 9.20 -8.25
C GLU A 187 -5.45 9.91 -9.63
N MET A 188 -4.51 9.48 -10.48
CA MET A 188 -4.35 9.69 -11.92
C MET A 188 -5.49 9.18 -12.83
N ARG A 189 -6.77 9.18 -12.43
CA ARG A 189 -7.84 8.74 -13.36
C ARG A 189 -8.02 9.74 -14.52
N HIS A 190 -7.55 9.30 -15.70
CA HIS A 190 -7.89 9.69 -17.06
C HIS A 190 -7.63 11.15 -17.49
N ALA A 191 -6.36 11.52 -17.63
CA ALA A 191 -5.94 12.73 -18.35
C ALA A 191 -6.44 12.74 -19.83
N ALA A 192 -6.53 11.57 -20.47
CA ALA A 192 -6.72 11.49 -21.91
C ALA A 192 -8.18 11.52 -22.42
N LYS A 193 -9.21 11.43 -21.57
CA LYS A 193 -10.60 11.21 -22.04
C LYS A 193 -11.63 12.31 -21.76
N HIS A 194 -11.32 13.31 -20.95
CA HIS A 194 -12.25 14.40 -20.67
C HIS A 194 -11.55 15.75 -20.66
N GLN A 195 -11.67 16.52 -21.75
CA GLN A 195 -11.20 17.92 -21.87
C GLN A 195 -11.83 18.87 -20.84
N SER A 196 -12.88 18.43 -20.13
CA SER A 196 -13.61 19.21 -19.12
C SER A 196 -13.16 18.97 -17.68
N ARG A 197 -12.08 18.21 -17.43
CA ARG A 197 -11.66 17.98 -16.04
C ARG A 197 -11.08 19.27 -15.44
N PRO A 198 -11.51 19.68 -14.23
CA PRO A 198 -10.88 20.80 -13.55
C PRO A 198 -9.40 20.49 -13.30
N LEU A 199 -8.56 21.51 -13.50
CA LEU A 199 -7.13 21.43 -13.24
C LEU A 199 -6.86 21.03 -11.79
N LYS A 200 -5.82 20.22 -11.58
CA LYS A 200 -5.33 19.91 -10.24
C LYS A 200 -4.53 21.07 -9.69
N ASP A 201 -4.61 21.27 -8.38
CA ASP A 201 -3.70 22.17 -7.69
C ASP A 201 -2.26 21.66 -7.74
N ASP A 202 -1.33 22.59 -7.64
CA ASP A 202 0.10 22.31 -7.78
C ASP A 202 0.60 21.27 -6.76
N ARG A 203 0.04 21.29 -5.54
CA ARG A 203 0.41 20.35 -4.47
C ARG A 203 -0.02 18.93 -4.83
N ASN A 204 -1.20 18.75 -5.42
CA ASN A 204 -1.67 17.45 -5.90
C ASN A 204 -0.75 16.89 -6.99
N ILE A 205 -0.33 17.71 -7.96
CA ILE A 205 0.62 17.28 -9.01
C ILE A 205 1.95 16.83 -8.38
N LEU A 206 2.52 17.60 -7.46
CA LEU A 206 3.76 17.23 -6.77
C LEU A 206 3.59 15.96 -5.92
N GLN A 207 2.44 15.77 -5.27
CA GLN A 207 2.13 14.57 -4.50
C GLN A 207 2.03 13.32 -5.39
N LEU A 208 1.52 13.45 -6.61
CA LEU A 208 1.48 12.35 -7.58
C LEU A 208 2.88 11.94 -8.06
N ILE A 209 3.76 12.91 -8.33
CA ILE A 209 5.16 12.60 -8.66
C ILE A 209 5.83 11.93 -7.45
N SER A 210 5.60 12.45 -6.24
CA SER A 210 6.13 11.89 -5.00
C SER A 210 5.63 10.47 -4.72
N SER A 211 4.36 10.17 -4.96
CA SER A 211 3.82 8.82 -4.79
C SER A 211 4.42 7.84 -5.81
N GLY A 212 4.61 8.27 -7.06
CA GLY A 212 5.36 7.53 -8.07
C GLY A 212 6.80 7.24 -7.64
N LEU A 213 7.50 8.23 -7.08
CA LEU A 213 8.85 8.07 -6.54
C LEU A 213 8.91 6.98 -5.44
N GLN A 214 7.91 6.93 -4.56
CA GLN A 214 7.81 5.87 -3.55
C GLN A 214 7.61 4.49 -4.17
N VAL A 215 6.82 4.39 -5.25
CA VAL A 215 6.65 3.13 -5.98
C VAL A 215 8.00 2.66 -6.53
N ALA A 216 8.73 3.53 -7.25
CA ALA A 216 10.06 3.23 -7.78
C ALA A 216 11.03 2.78 -6.68
N LYS A 217 11.00 3.46 -5.53
CA LYS A 217 11.79 3.10 -4.34
C LYS A 217 11.47 1.72 -3.81
N ILE A 218 10.18 1.40 -3.60
CA ILE A 218 9.78 0.08 -3.10
C ILE A 218 10.16 -1.04 -4.08
N LEU A 219 10.06 -0.78 -5.39
CA LEU A 219 10.47 -1.73 -6.44
C LEU A 219 11.99 -1.78 -6.67
N LYS A 220 12.78 -0.96 -5.95
CA LYS A 220 14.24 -0.86 -6.05
C LYS A 220 14.75 -0.48 -7.44
N ASP A 221 14.04 0.40 -8.14
CA ASP A 221 14.43 0.90 -9.46
C ASP A 221 15.13 2.27 -9.32
N ALA A 222 16.46 2.24 -9.18
CA ALA A 222 17.26 3.46 -9.00
C ALA A 222 17.15 4.43 -10.19
N PRO A 223 17.23 3.99 -11.47
CA PRO A 223 17.01 4.89 -12.61
C PRO A 223 15.62 5.55 -12.59
N ALA A 224 14.57 4.85 -12.16
CA ALA A 224 13.24 5.45 -12.05
C ALA A 224 13.14 6.43 -10.90
N MET A 225 13.79 6.15 -9.77
CA MET A 225 13.85 7.10 -8.66
C MET A 225 14.51 8.41 -9.08
N GLN A 226 15.66 8.35 -9.75
CA GLN A 226 16.36 9.55 -10.20
C GLN A 226 15.51 10.38 -11.17
N TYR A 227 14.91 9.72 -12.17
CA TYR A 227 14.05 10.41 -13.14
C TYR A 227 12.85 11.12 -12.49
N LEU A 228 12.19 10.46 -11.54
CA LEU A 228 11.02 11.03 -10.87
C LEU A 228 11.39 12.14 -9.89
N ASP A 229 12.56 12.05 -9.26
CA ASP A 229 13.11 13.12 -8.43
C ASP A 229 13.46 14.35 -9.27
N ASP A 230 14.13 14.16 -10.41
CA ASP A 230 14.42 15.25 -11.35
C ASP A 230 13.13 15.90 -11.88
N LEU A 231 12.12 15.09 -12.21
CA LEU A 231 10.81 15.58 -12.65
C LEU A 231 10.13 16.39 -11.54
N TYR A 232 10.17 15.91 -10.30
CA TYR A 232 9.62 16.63 -9.14
C TYR A 232 10.25 18.02 -9.00
N VAL A 233 11.59 18.08 -8.98
CA VAL A 233 12.35 19.33 -8.83
C VAL A 233 12.07 20.29 -9.99
N GLN A 234 11.98 19.78 -11.23
CA GLN A 234 11.66 20.60 -12.40
C GLN A 234 10.24 21.17 -12.31
N THR A 235 9.26 20.35 -11.95
CA THR A 235 7.87 20.78 -11.76
C THR A 235 7.75 21.82 -10.65
N GLU A 236 8.44 21.60 -9.52
CA GLU A 236 8.45 22.56 -8.40
C GLU A 236 9.04 23.91 -8.82
N ARG A 237 10.17 23.91 -9.54
CA ARG A 237 10.79 25.16 -10.06
C ARG A 237 9.87 25.90 -11.02
N LEU A 238 9.16 25.17 -11.88
CA LEU A 238 8.18 25.75 -12.82
C LEU A 238 7.05 26.46 -12.07
N ILE A 239 6.50 25.80 -11.04
CA ILE A 239 5.48 26.37 -10.16
C ILE A 239 6.00 27.61 -9.44
N GLN A 240 7.18 27.52 -8.81
CA GLN A 240 7.77 28.63 -8.05
C GLN A 240 8.06 29.85 -8.95
N GLY A 241 8.59 29.62 -10.15
CA GLY A 241 8.89 30.69 -11.11
C GLY A 241 7.66 31.49 -11.55
N ARG A 242 6.45 30.91 -11.44
CA ARG A 242 5.18 31.59 -11.73
C ARG A 242 4.52 32.24 -10.53
N ARG A 243 4.91 31.83 -9.31
CA ARG A 243 4.41 32.42 -8.07
C ARG A 243 5.15 33.69 -7.67
N VAL A 244 6.38 33.89 -8.16
CA VAL A 244 7.12 35.14 -7.95
C VAL A 244 6.57 36.20 -8.92
N PRO A 245 5.89 37.25 -8.44
CA PRO A 245 5.51 38.36 -9.31
C PRO A 245 6.79 39.00 -9.83
N LEU A 246 6.88 39.22 -11.15
CA LEU A 246 7.91 40.08 -11.71
C LEU A 246 7.92 41.39 -10.90
N PRO A 247 9.06 41.85 -10.34
CA PRO A 247 9.11 43.14 -9.70
C PRO A 247 8.66 44.17 -10.74
N ALA A 248 7.57 44.88 -10.45
CA ALA A 248 7.07 45.94 -11.30
C ALA A 248 8.24 46.86 -11.62
N SER A 249 8.61 46.92 -12.90
CA SER A 249 9.65 47.80 -13.41
C SER A 249 9.37 49.20 -12.89
N SER A 250 10.12 49.61 -11.88
CA SER A 250 10.11 50.98 -11.38
C SER A 250 10.71 51.82 -12.49
N TYR A 251 9.86 52.38 -13.35
CA TYR A 251 10.27 53.39 -14.30
C TYR A 251 10.80 54.59 -13.50
N PRO A 252 12.07 55.00 -13.67
CA PRO A 252 12.54 56.22 -13.05
C PRO A 252 11.80 57.39 -13.71
N ALA A 253 11.12 58.19 -12.88
CA ALA A 253 10.52 59.44 -13.30
C ALA A 253 11.61 60.35 -13.89
N ALA A 254 11.41 60.81 -15.12
CA ALA A 254 12.31 61.75 -15.77
C ALA A 254 12.30 63.09 -15.01
N PRO A 255 13.48 63.71 -14.76
CA PRO A 255 13.55 65.03 -14.18
C PRO A 255 13.16 66.10 -15.21
N VAL A 256 12.46 67.12 -14.71
CA VAL A 256 11.94 68.30 -15.42
C VAL A 256 13.06 69.27 -15.77
#